data_AF-A0A9P5U6H1-F1
#
_entry.id   AF-A0A9P5U6H1-F1
#
_cell.length_a   1.000
_cell.length_b   1.000
_cell.length_c   1.000
_cell.angle_alpha   90.00
_cell.angle_beta   90.00
_cell.angle_gamma   90.00
#
_symmetry.space_group_name_H-M   'P 1'
#
loop_
_entity.id
_entity.type
_entity.pdbx_description
1 polymer ?
#
loop_
_entity_poly.entity_id
_entity_poly.type
_entity_poly.pdbx_seq_one_letter_code
_entity_poly.pdbx_strand_id
1 'polypeptide(L)'
;MSTPLYWPGKYFFYPIGNTPAVSFTRDLSPRTPANILLLGCGDPRSVLFTVYNEHDGSDRRLDITCSDIDPAIIARNILLLTMIVDNRNPSSTIWKIFF
;
A
#
# COMPACT_ATOMS: atom_id res chain seq x y z
N MET A 1 1.76 28.36 15.93
CA MET A 1 0.55 28.88 15.27
C MET A 1 -0.58 27.90 15.52
N SER A 2 -1.68 28.32 16.15
CA SER A 2 -2.84 27.46 16.37
C SER A 2 -3.73 27.48 15.12
N THR A 3 -3.87 26.35 14.44
CA THR A 3 -4.88 26.17 13.39
C THR A 3 -6.24 25.88 14.02
N PRO A 4 -7.35 26.45 13.50
CA PRO A 4 -8.68 26.13 13.99
C PRO A 4 -9.02 24.65 13.80
N LEU A 5 -9.80 24.08 14.72
CA LEU A 5 -10.30 22.71 14.63
C LEU A 5 -11.20 22.58 13.39
N TYR A 6 -10.74 21.82 12.40
CA TYR A 6 -11.54 21.47 11.23
C TYR A 6 -12.19 20.10 11.47
N TRP A 7 -13.49 20.10 11.75
CA TRP A 7 -14.28 18.87 11.83
C TRP A 7 -15.04 18.67 10.51
N PRO A 8 -14.56 17.80 9.60
CA PRO A 8 -15.30 17.51 8.38
C PRO A 8 -16.64 16.87 8.75
N GLY A 9 -17.75 17.55 8.46
CA GLY A 9 -19.11 17.06 8.79
C GLY A 9 -19.50 15.76 8.07
N LYS A 10 -18.64 15.25 7.18
CA LYS A 10 -18.79 13.98 6.50
C LYS A 10 -17.44 13.29 6.42
N TYR A 11 -17.39 12.07 6.94
CA TYR A 11 -16.25 11.18 6.83
C TYR A 11 -16.41 10.31 5.58
N PHE A 12 -15.40 10.31 4.73
CA PHE A 12 -15.37 9.49 3.53
C PHE A 12 -14.28 8.44 3.67
N PHE A 13 -14.69 7.17 3.79
CA PHE A 13 -13.77 6.04 3.89
C PHE A 13 -13.59 5.40 2.52
N TYR A 14 -12.41 5.56 1.93
CA TYR A 14 -12.03 4.98 0.63
C TYR A 14 -10.87 3.99 0.78
N PRO A 15 -11.08 2.87 1.49
CA PRO A 15 -10.02 1.90 1.75
C PRO A 15 -9.65 1.08 0.53
N ILE A 16 -10.41 1.15 -0.56
CA ILE A 16 -10.20 0.36 -1.78
C ILE A 16 -10.17 1.32 -2.96
N GLY A 17 -9.07 1.30 -3.69
CA GLY A 17 -8.91 2.04 -4.93
C GLY A 17 -9.87 1.54 -6.00
N ASN A 18 -10.35 2.45 -6.83
CA ASN A 18 -11.14 2.18 -8.03
C ASN A 18 -10.28 2.12 -9.30
N THR A 19 -8.98 2.44 -9.20
CA THR A 19 -8.04 2.37 -10.30
C THR A 19 -7.34 1.00 -10.36
N PRO A 20 -6.96 0.53 -11.55
CA PRO A 20 -6.08 -0.63 -11.69
C PRO A 20 -4.77 -0.46 -10.92
N ALA A 21 -4.19 -1.57 -10.48
CA ALA A 21 -2.86 -1.56 -9.88
C ALA A 21 -1.81 -1.13 -10.92
N VAL A 22 -0.81 -0.37 -10.48
CA VAL A 22 0.31 0.09 -11.31
C VAL A 22 1.63 -0.34 -10.68
N SER A 23 2.62 -0.66 -11.51
CA SER A 23 3.97 -0.93 -11.01
C SER A 23 4.70 0.40 -10.86
N PHE A 24 5.14 0.70 -9.64
CA PHE A 24 5.92 1.91 -9.34
C PHE A 24 7.34 1.82 -9.89
N THR A 25 7.78 0.62 -10.28
CA THR A 25 9.12 0.34 -10.77
C THR A 25 9.23 0.27 -12.29
N ARG A 26 8.10 0.41 -13.00
CA ARG A 26 8.00 0.26 -14.46
C ARG A 26 8.96 1.16 -15.26
N ASP A 27 9.28 2.33 -14.73
CA ASP A 27 10.13 3.34 -15.39
C ASP A 27 11.54 3.40 -14.77
N LEU A 28 11.88 2.46 -13.88
CA LEU A 28 13.18 2.37 -13.22
C LEU A 28 14.01 1.23 -13.82
N SER A 29 15.30 1.50 -14.10
CA SER A 29 16.22 0.48 -14.62
C SER A 29 16.39 -0.69 -13.64
N PRO A 30 16.41 -1.98 -14.05
CA PRO A 30 16.32 -3.16 -13.17
C PRO A 30 17.15 -3.14 -11.88
N ARG A 31 18.32 -2.51 -11.88
CA ARG A 31 19.23 -2.45 -10.72
C ARG A 31 19.15 -1.15 -9.90
N THR A 32 18.32 -0.19 -10.30
CA THR A 32 18.13 1.07 -9.57
C THR A 32 17.29 0.81 -8.32
N PRO A 33 17.81 1.11 -7.11
CA PRO A 33 17.01 1.06 -5.89
C PRO A 33 15.79 1.97 -5.98
N ALA A 34 14.64 1.51 -5.47
CA ALA A 34 13.40 2.27 -5.50
C ALA A 34 13.04 2.73 -4.08
N ASN A 35 13.21 4.03 -3.82
CA ASN A 35 12.75 4.68 -2.59
C ASN A 35 11.50 5.50 -2.93
N ILE A 36 10.32 5.05 -2.49
CA ILE A 36 9.02 5.54 -2.95
C ILE A 36 8.22 6.04 -1.74
N LEU A 37 7.73 7.28 -1.81
CA LEU A 37 6.75 7.84 -0.87
C LEU A 37 5.38 7.89 -1.55
N LEU A 38 4.40 7.19 -0.97
CA LEU A 38 3.02 7.19 -1.43
C LEU A 38 2.19 8.13 -0.54
N LEU A 39 1.62 9.18 -1.12
CA LEU A 39 0.73 10.13 -0.44
C LEU A 39 -0.72 9.81 -0.79
N GLY A 40 -1.56 9.61 0.22
CA GLY A 40 -2.88 9.04 0.02
C GLY A 40 -2.76 7.64 -0.55
N CYS A 41 -1.98 6.79 0.12
CA CYS A 41 -1.58 5.49 -0.41
C CYS A 41 -2.79 4.58 -0.70
N GLY A 42 -3.93 4.79 -0.03
CA GLY A 42 -5.10 3.94 -0.19
C GLY A 42 -4.74 2.49 0.13
N ASP A 43 -5.15 1.55 -0.71
CA ASP A 43 -4.86 0.13 -0.55
C ASP A 43 -3.50 -0.30 -1.14
N PRO A 44 -2.90 -1.42 -0.68
CA PRO A 44 -1.56 -1.79 -1.06
C PRO A 44 -1.49 -2.53 -2.41
N ARG A 45 -2.53 -2.51 -3.26
CA ARG A 45 -2.53 -3.23 -4.55
C ARG A 45 -1.34 -2.90 -5.44
N SER A 46 -0.98 -1.62 -5.54
CA SER A 46 0.10 -1.19 -6.41
C SER A 46 1.45 -1.57 -5.81
N VAL A 47 1.55 -1.63 -4.48
CA VAL A 47 2.74 -2.17 -3.79
C VAL A 47 2.88 -3.65 -4.08
N LEU A 48 1.84 -4.46 -3.87
CA LEU A 48 1.86 -5.89 -4.14
C LEU A 48 2.11 -6.20 -5.61
N PHE A 49 1.48 -5.43 -6.52
CA PHE A 49 1.72 -5.55 -7.96
C PHE A 49 3.15 -5.15 -8.34
N THR A 50 3.71 -4.11 -7.73
CA THR A 50 5.12 -3.74 -7.94
C THR A 50 6.04 -4.89 -7.54
N VAL A 51 5.85 -5.45 -6.34
CA VAL A 51 6.64 -6.60 -5.83
C VAL A 51 6.50 -7.82 -6.74
N TYR A 52 5.29 -8.13 -7.22
CA TYR A 52 5.04 -9.25 -8.12
C TYR A 52 5.76 -9.11 -9.48
N ASN A 53 5.93 -7.87 -9.97
CA ASN A 53 6.60 -7.61 -11.24
C ASN A 53 8.12 -7.45 -11.11
N GLU A 54 8.70 -7.56 -9.90
CA GLU A 54 10.14 -7.56 -9.77
C GLU A 54 10.73 -8.81 -10.45
N HIS A 55 11.69 -8.58 -11.35
CA HIS A 55 12.29 -9.64 -12.16
C HIS A 55 13.10 -10.61 -11.29
N ASP A 56 13.14 -11.90 -11.63
CA ASP A 56 13.87 -12.99 -10.93
C ASP A 56 15.41 -12.79 -10.81
N GLY A 57 15.94 -11.65 -11.26
CA GLY A 57 17.36 -11.26 -11.12
C GLY A 57 17.54 -9.78 -10.74
N SER A 58 16.47 -9.15 -10.25
CA SER A 58 16.46 -7.78 -9.74
C SER A 58 16.86 -7.81 -8.27
N ASP A 59 18.13 -7.50 -7.98
CA ASP A 59 18.59 -7.31 -6.59
C ASP A 59 18.26 -5.90 -6.05
N ARG A 60 17.33 -5.18 -6.69
CA ARG A 60 17.01 -3.83 -6.25
C ARG A 60 16.32 -3.88 -4.90
N ARG A 61 16.71 -2.96 -4.02
CA ARG A 61 15.97 -2.71 -2.79
C ARG A 61 14.71 -1.90 -3.11
N LEU A 62 13.57 -2.40 -2.67
CA LEU A 62 12.32 -1.63 -2.61
C LEU A 62 12.15 -1.09 -1.20
N ASP A 63 12.06 0.23 -1.07
CA ASP A 63 11.76 0.94 0.17
C ASP A 63 10.53 1.82 -0.10
N ILE A 64 9.39 1.42 0.44
CA ILE A 64 8.10 2.05 0.17
C ILE A 64 7.52 2.56 1.48
N THR A 65 7.41 3.88 1.59
CA THR A 65 6.74 4.55 2.71
C THR A 65 5.33 4.91 2.30
N CYS A 66 4.34 4.35 3.00
CA CYS A 66 2.93 4.63 2.79
C CYS A 66 2.44 5.70 3.78
N SER A 67 1.81 6.75 3.27
CA SER A 67 1.19 7.82 4.05
C SER A 67 -0.25 8.03 3.60
N ASP A 68 -1.15 8.13 4.57
CA ASP A 68 -2.55 8.42 4.32
C ASP A 68 -3.07 9.37 5.42
N ILE A 69 -4.07 10.18 5.08
CA ILE A 69 -4.75 11.06 6.03
C ILE A 69 -5.62 10.26 6.99
N ASP A 70 -6.08 9.09 6.54
CA ASP A 70 -6.95 8.22 7.33
C ASP A 70 -6.13 7.10 8.02
N PRO A 71 -6.02 7.09 9.35
CA PRO A 71 -5.29 6.07 10.08
C PRO A 71 -5.90 4.66 9.92
N ALA A 72 -7.21 4.55 9.63
CA ALA A 72 -7.85 3.26 9.41
C ALA A 72 -7.35 2.58 8.11
N ILE A 73 -6.98 3.37 7.09
CA ILE A 73 -6.38 2.86 5.86
C ILE A 73 -5.02 2.24 6.16
N ILE A 74 -4.16 2.96 6.90
CA ILE A 74 -2.84 2.46 7.29
C ILE A 74 -2.96 1.19 8.15
N ALA A 75 -3.85 1.18 9.13
CA ALA A 75 -4.07 0.00 9.99
C ALA A 75 -4.52 -1.24 9.18
N ARG A 76 -5.46 -1.07 8.24
CA ARG A 76 -5.92 -2.15 7.36
C ARG A 76 -4.79 -2.69 6.48
N ASN A 77 -3.95 -1.83 5.94
CA ASN A 77 -2.81 -2.23 5.13
C ASN A 77 -1.77 -3.01 5.95
N ILE A 78 -1.46 -2.53 7.15
CA ILE A 78 -0.56 -3.23 8.08
C ILE A 78 -1.10 -4.63 8.38
N LEU A 79 -2.38 -4.75 8.74
CA LEU A 79 -2.99 -6.04 9.03
C LEU A 79 -2.89 -7.01 7.85
N LEU A 80 -3.21 -6.55 6.63
CA LEU A 80 -3.07 -7.36 5.42
C LEU A 80 -1.63 -7.81 5.19
N LEU A 81 -0.68 -6.87 5.19
CA LEU A 81 0.72 -7.15 4.90
C LEU A 81 1.34 -8.07 5.96
N THR A 82 0.99 -7.89 7.24
CA THR A 82 1.41 -8.79 8.33
C THR A 82 0.88 -10.20 8.10
N MET A 83 -0.41 -10.37 7.77
CA MET A 83 -0.96 -11.71 7.50
C MET A 83 -0.29 -12.40 6.30
N ILE A 84 0.07 -11.64 5.26
CA ILE A 84 0.80 -12.16 4.09
C ILE A 84 2.20 -12.60 4.50
N VAL A 85 2.95 -11.76 5.23
CA VAL A 85 4.31 -12.06 5.68
C VAL A 85 4.33 -13.24 6.65
N ASP A 86 3.37 -13.32 7.56
CA ASP A 86 3.24 -14.44 8.49
C ASP A 86 2.98 -15.77 7.77
N ASN A 87 2.31 -15.73 6.61
CA ASN A 87 1.99 -16.88 5.77
C ASN A 87 1.32 -18.06 6.53
N ARG A 88 0.52 -17.74 7.56
CA ARG A 88 -0.21 -18.72 8.40
C ARG A 88 -1.67 -18.89 8.03
N ASN A 89 -2.23 -17.92 7.33
CA ASN A 89 -3.64 -17.88 7.00
C ASN A 89 -3.84 -18.24 5.53
N PRO A 90 -4.87 -19.05 5.18
CA PRO A 90 -5.25 -19.24 3.79
C PRO A 90 -5.56 -17.90 3.12
N SER A 91 -5.21 -17.77 1.84
CA SER A 91 -5.50 -16.55 1.07
C SER A 91 -6.98 -16.17 1.12
N SER A 92 -7.89 -17.15 1.13
CA SER A 92 -9.32 -16.93 1.25
C SER A 92 -9.74 -16.26 2.56
N THR A 93 -9.06 -16.54 3.68
CA THR A 93 -9.28 -15.87 4.96
C THR A 93 -8.78 -14.43 4.92
N ILE A 94 -7.58 -14.23 4.37
CA ILE A 94 -6.97 -12.90 4.21
C ILE A 94 -7.88 -12.00 3.36
N TRP A 95 -8.39 -12.52 2.25
CA TRP A 95 -9.29 -11.79 1.35
C TRP A 95 -10.60 -11.36 2.04
N LYS A 96 -11.20 -12.23 2.87
CA LYS A 96 -12.43 -11.93 3.63
C LYS A 96 -12.25 -10.88 4.72
N ILE A 97 -11.03 -10.75 5.26
CA ILE A 97 -10.73 -9.72 6.26
C ILE A 97 -10.49 -8.37 5.57
N PHE A 98 -9.94 -8.42 4.36
CA PHE A 98 -9.54 -7.22 3.65
C PHE A 98 -10.70 -6.58 2.86
N PHE A 99 -11.58 -7.36 2.23
CA PHE A 99 -12.76 -6.89 1.47
C PHE A 99 -14.06 -7.22 2.18
#